data_AF-A0A4Q3R1K3-F1
#
_entry.id   AF-A0A4Q3R1K3-F1
#
_cell.length_a   1.000
_cell.length_b   1.000
_cell.length_c   1.000
_cell.angle_alpha   90.00
_cell.angle_beta   90.00
_cell.angle_gamma   90.00
#
_symmetry.space_group_name_H-M   'P 1'
#
loop_
_entity.id
_entity.type
_entity.pdbx_description
1 polymer ?
#
loop_
_entity_poly.entity_id
_entity_poly.type
_entity_poly.pdbx_seq_one_letter_code
_entity_poly.pdbx_strand_id
1 'polypeptide(L)'
;FDQKWFQNLLWIIILCSFIAVVIWYLASSNIRLFSKQSKKIVEEGPEEEMTDDIFSIQYEKEIQKAEGAGNYRLAVRLWYLKTLREMADRNIIDYRHERTNNEYVNSLAGGRYYRDFFRLTRNFEYTWYGQFPLSSEGYNMMRRDFSSFKTTLA
;
A
#
# COMPACT_ATOMS: atom_id res chain seq x y z
N PHE A 1 0.77 57.38 17.87
CA PHE A 1 1.39 56.53 16.84
C PHE A 1 0.98 55.09 17.13
N ASP A 2 0.03 54.55 16.36
CA ASP A 2 -0.56 53.23 16.58
C ASP A 2 0.48 52.11 16.57
N GLN A 3 0.62 51.36 17.66
CA GLN A 3 1.55 50.22 17.76
C GLN A 3 1.05 48.95 17.04
N LYS A 4 -0.17 48.98 16.48
CA LYS A 4 -0.81 47.83 15.83
C LYS A 4 -0.11 47.41 14.54
N TRP A 5 0.42 48.36 13.76
CA TRP A 5 1.16 48.02 12.54
C TRP A 5 2.47 47.30 12.86
N PHE A 6 3.12 47.65 13.97
CA PHE A 6 4.35 47.01 14.44
C PHE A 6 4.08 45.59 14.96
N GLN A 7 2.98 45.38 15.69
CA GLN A 7 2.56 44.04 16.13
C GLN A 7 2.21 43.14 14.94
N ASN A 8 1.49 43.65 13.94
CA ASN A 8 1.17 42.90 12.72
C ASN A 8 2.43 42.53 11.93
N LEU A 9 3.39 43.45 11.84
CA LEU A 9 4.69 43.20 11.23
C LEU A 9 5.44 42.06 11.94
N LEU A 10 5.46 42.07 13.27
CA LEU A 10 6.10 41.02 14.06
C LEU A 10 5.45 39.64 13.86
N TRP A 11 4.11 39.57 13.82
CA TRP A 11 3.40 38.32 13.54
C TRP A 11 3.70 37.77 12.15
N ILE A 12 3.80 38.63 11.14
CA ILE A 12 4.18 38.24 9.78
C ILE A 12 5.61 37.68 9.76
N ILE A 13 6.55 38.34 10.45
CA ILE A 13 7.94 37.88 10.54
C ILE A 13 8.03 36.51 11.23
N ILE A 14 7.31 36.32 12.34
CA ILE A 14 7.27 35.04 13.07
C ILE A 14 6.72 33.95 12.15
N LEU A 15 5.60 34.20 11.47
CA LEU A 15 4.99 33.25 10.54
C LEU A 15 5.92 32.89 9.39
N CYS A 16 6.57 33.88 8.77
CA CYS A 16 7.56 33.65 7.72
C CYS A 16 8.74 32.82 8.22
N SER A 17 9.24 33.08 9.43
CA SER A 17 10.33 32.31 10.01
C SER A 17 9.93 30.87 10.32
N PHE A 18 8.70 30.64 10.82
CA PHE A 18 8.17 29.32 11.09
C PHE A 18 8.03 28.52 9.80
N ILE A 19 7.48 29.13 8.74
CA ILE A 19 7.39 28.51 7.41
C ILE A 19 8.79 28.14 6.88
N ALA A 20 9.77 29.04 7.03
CA ALA A 20 11.14 28.78 6.58
C ALA A 20 11.79 27.61 7.35
N VAL A 21 11.58 27.53 8.67
CA VAL A 21 12.08 26.41 9.50
C VAL A 21 11.39 25.10 9.12
N VAL A 22 10.08 25.12 8.86
CA VAL A 22 9.34 23.92 8.41
C VAL A 22 9.87 23.46 7.05
N ILE A 23 10.06 24.37 6.09
CA ILE A 23 10.62 24.04 4.76
C ILE A 23 12.04 23.48 4.90
N TRP A 24 12.89 24.12 5.72
CA TRP A 24 14.26 23.67 5.95
C TRP A 24 14.31 22.30 6.65
N TYR A 25 13.45 22.08 7.66
CA TYR A 25 13.33 20.79 8.34
C TYR A 25 12.84 19.69 7.41
N LEU A 26 11.85 19.99 6.54
CA LEU A 26 11.39 19.05 5.50
C LEU A 26 12.47 18.76 4.45
N ALA A 27 13.32 19.74 4.11
CA ALA A 27 14.42 19.55 3.16
C ALA A 27 15.63 18.84 3.78
N SER A 28 15.90 19.04 5.07
CA SER A 28 17.05 18.45 5.79
C SER A 28 16.74 17.10 6.42
N SER A 29 15.48 16.78 6.68
CA SER A 29 15.08 15.44 7.03
C SER A 29 15.10 14.59 5.77
N ASN A 30 15.68 13.40 5.84
CA ASN A 30 15.76 12.42 4.73
C ASN A 30 14.37 11.85 4.35
N ILE A 31 13.29 12.58 4.57
CA ILE A 31 11.95 12.23 4.16
C ILE A 31 11.85 12.60 2.69
N ARG A 32 12.05 11.60 1.83
CA ARG A 32 11.91 11.69 0.38
C ARG A 32 10.43 11.91 -0.02
N LEU A 33 9.86 13.05 0.36
CA LEU A 33 8.49 13.46 0.03
C LEU A 33 8.33 13.95 -1.41
N PHE A 34 9.44 14.01 -2.17
CA PHE A 34 9.43 14.25 -3.60
C PHE A 34 10.35 13.26 -4.29
N SER A 35 9.89 12.02 -4.42
CA SER A 35 10.31 11.20 -5.56
C SER A 35 9.68 11.82 -6.80
N LYS A 36 10.44 12.69 -7.47
CA LYS A 36 10.13 13.14 -8.82
C LYS A 36 10.40 11.97 -9.77
N GLN A 37 9.60 10.91 -9.68
CA GLN A 37 9.52 9.95 -10.77
C GLN A 37 8.67 10.60 -11.85
N SER A 38 9.37 10.95 -12.93
CA SER A 38 8.81 11.41 -14.18
C SER A 38 7.50 10.68 -14.47
N LYS A 39 6.45 11.45 -14.74
CA LYS A 39 5.31 11.02 -15.53
C LYS A 39 5.82 10.22 -16.74
N LYS A 40 5.90 8.91 -16.61
CA LYS A 40 5.06 8.08 -17.47
C LYS A 40 3.74 8.09 -16.76
N ILE A 41 2.81 8.85 -17.31
CA ILE A 41 1.42 8.42 -17.31
C ILE A 41 1.53 6.97 -17.80
N VAL A 42 1.51 6.03 -16.85
CA VAL A 42 1.08 4.68 -17.15
C VAL A 42 -0.33 4.98 -17.60
N GLU A 43 -0.51 4.98 -18.93
CA GLU A 43 -1.82 4.83 -19.50
C GLU A 43 -2.52 3.81 -18.61
N GLU A 44 -3.72 4.15 -18.17
CA GLU A 44 -4.71 3.15 -17.81
C GLU A 44 -4.85 2.27 -19.05
N GLY A 45 -3.88 1.37 -19.23
CA GLY A 45 -4.00 0.24 -20.11
C GLY A 45 -5.28 -0.45 -19.66
N PRO A 46 -6.11 -0.88 -20.62
CA PRO A 46 -7.36 -1.57 -20.30
C PRO A 46 -6.99 -2.59 -19.25
N GLU A 47 -7.62 -2.55 -18.06
CA GLU A 47 -7.37 -3.42 -16.92
C GLU A 47 -6.90 -4.76 -17.45
N GLU A 48 -5.57 -4.94 -17.56
CA GLU A 48 -5.06 -6.04 -18.39
C GLU A 48 -5.63 -7.26 -17.70
N GLU A 49 -6.41 -8.03 -18.46
CA GLU A 49 -7.11 -9.24 -18.08
C GLU A 49 -6.10 -10.18 -17.40
N MET A 50 -5.78 -9.90 -16.15
CA MET A 50 -5.01 -10.74 -15.28
C MET A 50 -5.99 -11.84 -14.92
N THR A 51 -6.07 -12.80 -15.84
CA THR A 51 -6.64 -14.14 -15.72
C THR A 51 -7.56 -14.28 -14.52
N ASP A 52 -8.87 -14.38 -14.76
CA ASP A 52 -9.86 -14.70 -13.74
C ASP A 52 -9.46 -15.89 -12.85
N ASP A 53 -8.55 -16.72 -13.34
CA ASP A 53 -7.87 -17.79 -12.64
C ASP A 53 -6.57 -17.37 -11.93
N ILE A 54 -6.68 -17.16 -10.62
CA ILE A 54 -5.54 -16.88 -9.71
C ILE A 54 -4.54 -18.05 -9.58
N PHE A 55 -4.85 -19.26 -10.08
CA PHE A 55 -3.98 -20.43 -9.99
C PHE A 55 -2.97 -20.49 -11.16
N SER A 56 -3.28 -19.84 -12.28
CA SER A 56 -2.43 -19.80 -13.48
C SER A 56 -1.25 -18.82 -13.38
N ILE A 57 -1.29 -17.87 -12.44
CA ILE A 57 -0.34 -16.77 -12.34
C ILE A 57 1.04 -17.25 -11.85
N GLN A 58 2.10 -16.83 -12.55
CA GLN A 58 3.50 -16.98 -12.10
C GLN A 58 3.87 -15.87 -11.10
N TYR A 59 3.34 -15.96 -9.89
CA TYR A 59 3.42 -14.88 -8.89
C TYR A 59 4.83 -14.34 -8.64
N GLU A 60 5.83 -15.21 -8.57
CA GLU A 60 7.20 -14.77 -8.29
C GLU A 60 7.75 -13.84 -9.38
N LYS A 61 7.51 -14.19 -10.65
CA LYS A 61 7.92 -13.40 -11.80
C LYS A 61 7.15 -12.09 -11.88
N GLU A 62 5.83 -12.14 -11.71
CA GLU A 62 5.00 -10.94 -11.83
C GLU A 62 5.22 -9.96 -10.66
N ILE A 63 5.47 -10.45 -9.44
CA ILE A 63 5.84 -9.59 -8.30
C ILE A 63 7.16 -8.88 -8.59
N GLN A 64 8.19 -9.61 -9.04
CA GLN A 64 9.49 -9.01 -9.37
C GLN A 64 9.37 -7.98 -10.51
N LYS A 65 8.55 -8.26 -11.52
CA LYS A 65 8.25 -7.31 -12.61
C LYS A 65 7.59 -6.04 -12.08
N ALA A 66 6.59 -6.17 -11.20
CA ALA A 66 5.90 -5.04 -10.60
C ALA A 66 6.82 -4.22 -9.67
N GLU A 67 7.63 -4.89 -8.84
CA GLU A 67 8.65 -4.26 -8.00
C GLU A 67 9.69 -3.49 -8.84
N GLY A 68 10.22 -4.11 -9.91
CA GLY A 68 11.19 -3.50 -10.81
C GLY A 68 10.66 -2.30 -11.60
N ALA A 69 9.35 -2.29 -11.88
CA ALA A 69 8.66 -1.15 -12.49
C ALA A 69 8.29 -0.05 -11.47
N GLY A 70 8.53 -0.26 -10.17
CA GLY A 70 8.09 0.65 -9.10
C GLY A 70 6.57 0.66 -8.89
N ASN A 71 5.83 -0.29 -9.48
CA ASN A 71 4.39 -0.42 -9.32
C ASN A 71 4.07 -1.23 -8.06
N TYR A 72 4.30 -0.61 -6.90
CA TYR A 72 4.11 -1.26 -5.61
C TYR A 72 2.65 -1.64 -5.34
N ARG A 73 1.69 -0.90 -5.91
CA ARG A 73 0.26 -1.23 -5.81
C ARG A 73 -0.05 -2.55 -6.50
N LEU A 74 0.46 -2.76 -7.72
CA LEU A 74 0.33 -4.05 -8.42
C LEU A 74 1.05 -5.16 -7.65
N ALA A 75 2.25 -4.90 -7.13
CA ALA A 75 3.00 -5.87 -6.34
C ALA A 75 2.21 -6.31 -5.09
N VAL A 76 1.55 -5.38 -4.38
CA VAL A 76 0.66 -5.68 -3.25
C VAL A 76 -0.54 -6.52 -3.68
N ARG A 77 -1.17 -6.21 -4.82
CA ARG A 77 -2.27 -7.01 -5.36
C ARG A 77 -1.83 -8.45 -5.64
N LEU A 78 -0.67 -8.62 -6.29
CA LEU A 78 -0.11 -9.94 -6.57
C LEU A 78 0.21 -10.72 -5.28
N TRP A 79 0.76 -10.08 -4.25
CA TRP A 79 0.97 -10.71 -2.94
C TRP A 79 -0.33 -11.18 -2.28
N TYR A 80 -1.39 -10.36 -2.37
CA TYR A 80 -2.69 -10.71 -1.82
C TYR A 80 -3.33 -11.90 -2.55
N LEU A 81 -3.33 -11.88 -3.89
CA LEU A 81 -3.82 -12.99 -4.71
C LEU A 81 -3.02 -14.29 -4.48
N LYS A 82 -1.69 -14.19 -4.36
CA LYS A 82 -0.82 -15.33 -3.97
C LYS A 82 -1.23 -15.91 -2.62
N THR A 83 -1.57 -15.05 -1.66
CA THR A 83 -2.03 -15.46 -0.33
C THR A 83 -3.35 -16.21 -0.40
N LEU A 84 -4.33 -15.70 -1.16
CA LEU A 84 -5.61 -16.41 -1.38
C LEU A 84 -5.39 -17.78 -2.02
N ARG A 85 -4.54 -17.86 -3.05
CA ARG A 85 -4.16 -19.12 -3.67
C ARG A 85 -3.54 -20.10 -2.67
N GLU A 86 -2.54 -19.67 -1.91
CA GLU A 86 -1.85 -20.54 -0.93
C GLU A 86 -2.80 -21.05 0.17
N MET A 87 -3.80 -20.24 0.55
CA MET A 87 -4.85 -20.67 1.48
C MET A 87 -5.82 -21.65 0.85
N ALA A 88 -6.18 -21.47 -0.43
CA ALA A 88 -7.02 -22.38 -1.19
C ALA A 88 -6.34 -23.74 -1.43
N ASP A 89 -5.07 -23.73 -1.83
CA ASP A 89 -4.24 -24.95 -2.02
C ASP A 89 -4.16 -25.78 -0.73
N ARG A 90 -4.28 -25.14 0.44
CA ARG A 90 -4.28 -25.77 1.77
C ARG A 90 -5.67 -26.11 2.30
N ASN A 91 -6.74 -25.91 1.51
CA ASN A 91 -8.14 -26.08 1.92
C ASN A 91 -8.55 -25.22 3.14
N ILE A 92 -7.87 -24.09 3.38
CA ILE A 92 -8.22 -23.15 4.46
C ILE A 92 -9.41 -22.29 4.06
N ILE A 93 -9.53 -21.99 2.77
CA ILE A 93 -10.67 -21.30 2.17
C ILE A 93 -11.15 -22.06 0.93
N ASP A 94 -12.45 -21.96 0.65
CA ASP A 94 -13.03 -22.34 -0.63
C ASP A 94 -12.97 -21.10 -1.55
N TYR A 95 -11.95 -21.04 -2.41
CA TYR A 95 -11.77 -19.88 -3.30
C TYR A 95 -12.80 -19.88 -4.43
N ARG A 96 -13.45 -18.73 -4.61
CA ARG A 96 -14.41 -18.45 -5.68
C ARG A 96 -14.21 -17.03 -6.20
N HIS A 97 -14.18 -16.87 -7.51
CA HIS A 97 -13.92 -15.57 -8.13
C HIS A 97 -14.97 -14.52 -7.72
N GLU A 98 -16.23 -14.93 -7.54
CA GLU A 98 -17.34 -14.07 -7.16
C GLU A 98 -17.32 -13.62 -5.68
N ARG A 99 -16.50 -14.25 -4.83
CA ARG A 99 -16.44 -13.90 -3.41
C ARG A 99 -15.63 -12.64 -3.18
N THR A 100 -16.18 -11.75 -2.36
CA THR A 100 -15.52 -10.56 -1.87
C THR A 100 -14.43 -10.90 -0.85
N ASN A 101 -13.48 -9.98 -0.66
CA ASN A 101 -12.44 -10.12 0.37
C ASN A 101 -13.03 -10.30 1.78
N ASN A 102 -14.10 -9.57 2.09
CA ASN A 102 -14.77 -9.67 3.38
C ASN A 102 -15.43 -11.05 3.58
N GLU A 103 -15.94 -11.69 2.53
CA GLU A 103 -16.44 -13.06 2.65
C GLU A 103 -15.33 -14.06 3.01
N TYR A 104 -14.12 -13.88 2.47
CA TYR A 104 -12.96 -14.68 2.88
C TYR A 104 -12.53 -14.43 4.31
N VAL A 105 -12.57 -13.17 4.77
CA VAL A 105 -12.32 -12.85 6.18
C VAL A 105 -13.35 -13.53 7.08
N ASN A 106 -14.64 -13.44 6.70
CA ASN A 106 -15.74 -13.96 7.49
C ASN A 106 -15.74 -15.50 7.55
N SER A 107 -15.32 -16.19 6.48
CA SER A 107 -15.20 -17.65 6.49
C SER A 107 -14.16 -18.17 7.50
N LEU A 108 -13.23 -17.31 7.92
CA LEU A 108 -12.20 -17.63 8.91
C LEU A 108 -12.59 -17.25 10.33
N ALA A 109 -13.77 -16.65 10.55
CA ALA A 109 -14.18 -16.11 11.85
C ALA A 109 -14.05 -17.16 12.98
N GLY A 110 -13.39 -16.77 14.08
CA GLY A 110 -13.11 -17.66 15.21
C GLY A 110 -11.95 -18.65 15.01
N GLY A 111 -11.38 -18.71 13.80
CA GLY A 111 -10.23 -19.55 13.48
C GLY A 111 -8.88 -18.89 13.77
N ARG A 112 -7.81 -19.71 13.79
CA ARG A 112 -6.44 -19.25 14.07
C ARG A 112 -5.89 -18.24 13.07
N TYR A 113 -6.37 -18.24 11.82
CA TYR A 113 -5.88 -17.37 10.74
C TYR A 113 -6.64 -16.05 10.63
N TYR A 114 -7.79 -15.92 11.31
CA TYR A 114 -8.70 -14.76 11.18
C TYR A 114 -7.99 -13.42 11.39
N ARG A 115 -7.31 -13.28 12.53
CA ARG A 115 -6.75 -11.99 12.95
C ARG A 115 -5.68 -11.50 11.98
N ASP A 116 -4.80 -12.38 11.53
CA ASP A 116 -3.72 -12.02 10.63
C ASP A 116 -4.24 -11.79 9.20
N PHE A 117 -5.13 -12.65 8.72
CA PHE A 117 -5.73 -12.48 7.39
C PHE A 117 -6.60 -11.22 7.30
N PHE A 118 -7.34 -10.89 8.36
CA PHE A 118 -8.09 -9.62 8.45
C PHE A 118 -7.16 -8.41 8.36
N ARG A 119 -6.02 -8.42 9.05
CA ARG A 119 -5.02 -7.35 8.98
C ARG A 119 -4.48 -7.20 7.56
N LEU A 120 -4.13 -8.30 6.90
CA LEU A 120 -3.66 -8.30 5.51
C LEU A 120 -4.71 -7.74 4.55
N THR A 121 -5.94 -8.21 4.68
CA THR A 121 -7.07 -7.80 3.83
C THR A 121 -7.31 -6.30 3.94
N ARG A 122 -7.34 -5.76 5.16
CA ARG A 122 -7.54 -4.33 5.37
C ARG A 122 -6.40 -3.48 4.80
N ASN A 123 -5.15 -3.92 4.97
CA ASN A 123 -4.00 -3.23 4.41
C ASN A 123 -4.05 -3.25 2.87
N PHE A 124 -4.40 -4.39 2.28
CA PHE A 124 -4.62 -4.52 0.84
C PHE A 124 -5.72 -3.58 0.35
N GLU A 125 -6.91 -3.59 0.97
CA GLU A 125 -8.03 -2.75 0.57
C GLU A 125 -7.69 -1.26 0.66
N TYR A 126 -6.96 -0.85 1.69
CA TYR A 126 -6.50 0.53 1.82
C TYR A 126 -5.54 0.94 0.70
N THR A 127 -4.59 0.09 0.32
CA THR A 127 -3.69 0.36 -0.80
C THR A 127 -4.40 0.31 -2.15
N TRP A 128 -5.30 -0.64 -2.34
CA TRP A 128 -5.94 -0.90 -3.63
C TRP A 128 -7.10 0.05 -3.91
N TYR A 129 -7.97 0.31 -2.94
CA TYR A 129 -9.13 1.20 -3.12
C TYR A 129 -8.88 2.62 -2.62
N GLY A 130 -7.95 2.82 -1.70
CA GLY A 130 -7.65 4.15 -1.14
C GLY A 130 -6.90 5.09 -2.09
N GLN A 131 -6.40 4.60 -3.24
CA GLN A 131 -5.66 5.38 -4.24
C GLN A 131 -4.47 6.17 -3.66
N PHE A 132 -3.95 5.75 -2.50
CA PHE A 132 -2.80 6.39 -1.88
C PHE A 132 -1.52 5.92 -2.57
N PRO A 133 -0.61 6.83 -2.93
CA PRO A 133 0.70 6.44 -3.44
C PRO A 133 1.45 5.63 -2.38
N LEU A 134 1.74 4.37 -2.68
CA LEU A 134 2.49 3.49 -1.78
C LEU A 134 3.98 3.73 -1.97
N SER A 135 4.68 4.14 -0.90
CA SER A 135 6.13 4.28 -0.92
C SER A 135 6.83 2.92 -0.91
N SER A 136 8.11 2.88 -1.28
CA SER A 136 8.94 1.67 -1.20
C SER A 136 9.02 1.16 0.25
N GLU A 137 9.09 2.06 1.22
CA GLU A 137 9.13 1.72 2.65
C GLU A 137 7.80 1.10 3.11
N GLY A 138 6.67 1.70 2.71
CA GLY A 138 5.34 1.16 3.00
C GLY A 138 5.12 -0.20 2.35
N TYR A 139 5.56 -0.34 1.09
CA TYR A 139 5.56 -1.62 0.38
C TYR A 139 6.36 -2.69 1.13
N ASN A 140 7.59 -2.36 1.57
CA ASN A 140 8.44 -3.30 2.29
C ASN A 140 7.84 -3.75 3.63
N MET A 141 7.07 -2.89 4.30
CA MET A 141 6.29 -3.29 5.48
C MET A 141 5.21 -4.32 5.11
N MET A 142 4.41 -4.04 4.08
CA MET A 142 3.36 -4.95 3.62
C MET A 142 3.92 -6.28 3.14
N ARG A 143 5.02 -6.27 2.38
CA ARG A 143 5.72 -7.48 1.94
C ARG A 143 6.15 -8.35 3.12
N ARG A 144 6.62 -7.76 4.23
CA ARG A 144 6.94 -8.50 5.45
C ARG A 144 5.69 -9.10 6.10
N ASP A 145 4.58 -8.38 6.15
CA ASP A 145 3.32 -8.91 6.69
C ASP A 145 2.84 -10.14 5.90
N PHE A 146 2.85 -10.07 4.57
CA PHE A 146 2.52 -11.21 3.71
C PHE A 146 3.46 -12.40 3.93
N SER A 147 4.77 -12.14 4.01
CA SER A 147 5.78 -13.19 4.24
C SER A 147 5.62 -13.83 5.63
N SER A 148 5.30 -13.03 6.64
CA SER A 148 5.04 -13.52 7.99
C SER A 148 3.79 -14.40 8.02
N PHE A 149 2.70 -13.98 7.37
CA PHE A 149 1.49 -14.79 7.31
C PHE A 149 1.71 -16.10 6.58
N LYS A 150 2.45 -16.09 5.46
CA LYS A 150 2.85 -17.32 4.75
C LYS A 150 3.59 -18.30 5.67
N THR A 151 4.45 -17.80 6.55
CA THR A 151 5.15 -18.64 7.53
C THR A 151 4.19 -19.25 8.54
N THR A 152 3.15 -18.51 8.95
CA THR A 152 2.08 -19.03 9.83
C THR A 152 1.20 -20.09 9.15
N LEU A 153 1.10 -20.07 7.81
CA LEU A 153 0.38 -21.09 7.04
C LEU A 153 1.14 -22.42 6.96
N ALA A 154 2.47 -22.40 7.14
CA ALA A 154 3.34 -23.58 7.08
C ALA A 154 3.07 -24.55 8.23
#